data_AF-A0A4Y2GFF5-F1
#
_entry.id   AF-A0A4Y2GFF5-F1
#
_cell.length_a   1.000
_cell.length_b   1.000
_cell.length_c   1.000
_cell.angle_alpha   90.00
_cell.angle_beta   90.00
_cell.angle_gamma   90.00
#
_symmetry.space_group_name_H-M   'P 1'
#
loop_
_entity.id
_entity.type
_entity.pdbx_description
1 polymer ?
#
loop_
_entity_poly.entity_id
_entity_poly.type
_entity_poly.pdbx_seq_one_letter_code
_entity_poly.pdbx_strand_id
1 'polypeptide(L)'
;MDVSSIRDEIENVADAPSRPEGVEDFDATCQEDPSNVPQYACDIFRWYREREKIFIITKYLDRQKEMTKSMRAILVDWMVEVQESFELNHETLYLAVKLVDMYLMNNFVAKSKLQLVGATSVFIAAKFDVRT
;
A
#
# COMPACT_ATOMS: atom_id res chain seq x y z
N MET A 1 -26.45 -7.07 16.83
CA MET A 1 -25.06 -6.76 17.20
C MET A 1 -25.13 -6.05 18.53
N ASP A 2 -24.59 -6.67 19.57
CA ASP A 2 -24.73 -6.21 20.95
C ASP A 2 -23.81 -5.01 21.21
N VAL A 3 -24.37 -3.94 21.79
CA VAL A 3 -23.70 -2.65 22.01
C VAL A 3 -22.59 -2.79 23.05
N SER A 4 -22.70 -3.78 23.94
CA SER A 4 -21.67 -4.19 24.90
C SER A 4 -20.39 -4.66 24.21
N SER A 5 -20.52 -5.47 23.15
CA SER A 5 -19.39 -6.01 22.39
C SER A 5 -18.63 -4.93 21.61
N ILE A 6 -19.32 -3.85 21.20
CA ILE A 6 -18.70 -2.68 20.57
C ILE A 6 -17.95 -1.85 21.64
N ARG A 7 -18.50 -1.76 22.85
CA ARG A 7 -17.88 -1.05 23.97
C ARG A 7 -16.60 -1.73 24.44
N ASP A 8 -16.57 -3.06 24.45
CA ASP A 8 -15.38 -3.84 24.80
C ASP A 8 -14.26 -3.72 23.73
N GLU A 9 -14.60 -3.53 22.45
CA GLU A 9 -13.63 -3.19 21.39
C GLU A 9 -13.09 -1.74 21.53
N ILE A 10 -13.91 -0.80 22.02
CA ILE A 10 -13.51 0.60 22.28
C ILE A 10 -12.65 0.73 23.54
N GLU A 11 -12.91 -0.07 24.59
CA GLU A 11 -12.12 -0.03 25.82
C GLU A 11 -10.70 -0.62 25.65
N ASN A 12 -10.47 -1.41 24.60
CA ASN A 12 -9.14 -1.94 24.25
C ASN A 12 -8.24 -0.92 23.53
N VAL A 13 -8.72 0.31 23.30
CA VAL A 13 -7.94 1.45 22.73
C VAL A 13 -7.01 2.08 23.78
N ALA A 14 -7.21 1.79 25.07
CA ALA A 14 -6.43 2.38 26.17
C ALA A 14 -4.95 1.95 26.21
N ASP A 15 -4.54 0.96 25.41
CA ASP A 15 -3.14 0.51 25.26
C ASP A 15 -2.55 0.91 23.89
N ALA A 16 -2.95 2.08 23.40
CA ALA A 16 -2.27 2.75 22.30
C ALA A 16 -0.77 2.88 22.65
N PRO A 17 0.15 2.44 21.77
CA PRO A 17 1.55 2.46 22.12
C PRO A 17 1.96 3.93 22.25
N SER A 18 2.53 4.30 23.40
CA SER A 18 3.11 5.62 23.55
C SER A 18 4.18 5.81 22.46
N ARG A 19 4.18 6.99 21.84
CA ARG A 19 5.24 7.39 20.90
C ARG A 19 6.61 7.05 21.48
N PRO A 20 7.57 6.56 20.66
CA PRO A 20 8.93 6.32 21.13
C PRO A 20 9.54 7.56 21.79
N GLU A 21 10.33 7.34 22.84
CA GLU A 21 10.96 8.43 23.60
C GLU A 21 11.87 9.28 22.69
N GLY A 22 11.70 10.61 22.76
CA GLY A 22 12.49 11.57 21.96
C GLY A 22 11.96 11.87 20.55
N VAL A 23 10.82 11.31 20.14
CA VAL A 23 10.19 11.64 18.85
C VAL A 23 9.19 12.79 19.03
N GLU A 24 9.28 13.80 18.17
CA GLU A 24 8.39 14.97 18.18
C GLU A 24 6.95 14.62 17.79
N ASP A 25 5.98 15.33 18.37
CA ASP A 25 4.56 15.24 18.02
C ASP A 25 4.19 16.19 16.88
N PHE A 26 4.26 15.71 15.64
CA PHE A 26 3.82 16.53 14.51
C PHE A 26 2.29 16.70 14.45
N ASP A 27 1.54 15.81 15.11
CA ASP A 27 0.07 15.84 15.11
C ASP A 27 -0.49 16.71 16.25
N ALA A 28 0.33 17.06 17.26
CA ALA A 28 -0.10 17.89 18.40
C ALA A 28 -0.62 19.27 17.97
N THR A 29 -0.03 19.86 16.93
CA THR A 29 -0.47 21.17 16.40
C THR A 29 -1.84 21.12 15.73
N CYS A 30 -2.33 19.92 15.40
CA CYS A 30 -3.59 19.71 14.69
C CYS A 30 -4.73 19.21 15.62
N GLN A 31 -4.51 19.16 16.94
CA GLN A 31 -5.49 18.63 17.91
C GLN A 31 -6.86 19.30 17.85
N GLU A 32 -6.91 20.58 17.46
CA GLU A 32 -8.15 21.35 17.38
C GLU A 32 -8.79 21.31 16.00
N ASP A 33 -8.17 20.68 14.98
CA ASP A 33 -8.71 20.60 13.62
C ASP A 33 -9.57 19.33 13.45
N PRO A 34 -10.91 19.48 13.33
CA PRO A 34 -11.81 18.33 13.15
C PRO A 34 -11.57 17.56 11.85
N SER A 35 -10.86 18.14 10.88
CA SER A 35 -10.58 17.52 9.58
C SER A 35 -9.40 16.56 9.63
N ASN A 36 -8.45 16.79 10.55
CA ASN A 36 -7.20 16.02 10.64
C ASN A 36 -7.30 14.82 11.59
N VAL A 37 -8.20 14.87 12.57
CA VAL A 37 -8.53 13.73 13.46
C VAL A 37 -7.27 13.04 14.08
N PRO A 38 -6.35 13.81 14.68
CA PRO A 38 -5.02 13.34 15.08
C PRO A 38 -5.02 12.23 16.14
N GLN A 39 -6.12 12.06 16.88
CA GLN A 39 -6.28 10.98 17.86
C GLN A 39 -6.10 9.58 17.26
N TYR A 40 -6.34 9.40 15.95
CA TYR A 40 -6.14 8.11 15.29
C TYR A 40 -4.76 7.92 14.69
N ALA A 41 -3.90 8.95 14.67
CA ALA A 41 -2.62 8.90 13.97
C ALA A 41 -1.76 7.73 14.49
N CYS A 42 -1.61 7.59 15.80
CA CYS A 42 -0.83 6.50 16.41
C CYS A 42 -1.37 5.11 16.03
N ASP A 43 -2.69 4.93 16.04
CA ASP A 43 -3.32 3.64 15.71
C ASP A 43 -3.21 3.31 14.22
N ILE A 44 -3.41 4.31 13.36
CA ILE A 44 -3.23 4.18 11.91
C ILE A 44 -1.78 3.77 11.60
N PHE A 45 -0.79 4.44 12.19
CA PHE A 45 0.62 4.09 12.01
C PHE A 45 0.95 2.69 12.53
N ARG A 46 0.45 2.33 13.72
CA ARG A 46 0.61 0.99 14.28
C ARG A 46 0.05 -0.06 13.34
N TRP A 47 -1.16 0.15 12.84
CA TRP A 47 -1.82 -0.76 11.92
C TRP A 47 -1.07 -0.90 10.60
N TYR A 48 -0.61 0.20 10.00
CA TYR A 48 0.22 0.15 8.80
C TYR A 48 1.50 -0.64 9.02
N ARG A 49 2.20 -0.40 10.14
CA ARG A 49 3.42 -1.11 10.51
C ARG A 49 3.21 -2.62 10.70
N GLU A 50 2.10 -3.03 11.32
CA GLU A 50 1.77 -4.45 11.45
C GLU A 50 1.44 -5.08 10.09
N ARG A 51 0.76 -4.35 9.22
CA ARG A 51 0.46 -4.83 7.86
C ARG A 51 1.69 -4.98 6.99
N GLU A 52 2.71 -4.12 7.13
CA GLU A 52 3.96 -4.22 6.36
C GLU A 52 4.59 -5.60 6.47
N LYS A 53 4.51 -6.25 7.65
CA LYS A 53 5.04 -7.59 7.90
C LYS A 53 4.38 -8.68 7.03
N ILE A 54 3.13 -8.47 6.63
CA ILE A 54 2.33 -9.44 5.86
C ILE A 54 2.59 -9.28 4.35
N PHE A 55 2.97 -8.08 3.91
CA PHE A 55 3.12 -7.72 2.49
C PHE A 55 4.59 -7.55 2.08
N ILE A 56 5.48 -8.39 2.60
CA ILE A 56 6.91 -8.36 2.26
C ILE A 56 7.15 -8.94 0.87
N ILE A 57 7.78 -8.15 0.00
CA ILE A 57 8.25 -8.61 -1.31
C ILE A 57 9.66 -9.20 -1.16
N THR A 58 9.80 -10.49 -1.45
CA THR A 58 11.10 -11.18 -1.42
C THR A 58 11.88 -10.99 -2.74
N LYS A 59 13.15 -11.41 -2.79
CA LYS A 59 13.98 -11.39 -4.01
C LYS A 59 13.49 -12.42 -5.03
N TYR A 60 12.35 -12.14 -5.67
CA TYR A 60 11.70 -13.08 -6.56
C TYR A 60 12.32 -13.14 -7.96
N LEU A 61 12.96 -12.05 -8.42
CA LEU A 61 13.49 -11.98 -9.78
C LEU A 61 14.56 -13.04 -10.05
N ASP A 62 15.30 -13.48 -9.04
CA ASP A 62 16.33 -14.52 -9.17
C ASP A 62 15.74 -15.89 -9.54
N ARG A 63 14.45 -16.12 -9.27
CA ARG A 63 13.73 -17.36 -9.65
C ARG A 63 13.19 -17.31 -11.08
N GLN A 64 12.96 -16.12 -11.62
CA GLN A 64 12.28 -15.93 -12.90
C GLN A 64 13.23 -16.17 -14.07
N LYS A 65 12.96 -17.19 -14.89
CA LYS A 65 13.84 -17.55 -16.03
C LYS A 65 13.68 -16.63 -17.25
N GLU A 66 12.49 -16.08 -17.45
CA GLU A 66 12.13 -15.26 -18.63
C GLU A 66 12.01 -13.76 -18.31
N MET A 67 12.37 -13.36 -17.09
CA MET A 67 12.26 -11.97 -16.62
C MET A 67 13.60 -11.48 -16.12
N THR A 68 13.95 -10.24 -16.46
CA THR A 68 15.14 -9.58 -15.91
C THR A 68 14.74 -8.33 -15.11
N LYS A 69 15.65 -7.86 -14.26
CA LYS A 69 15.50 -6.57 -13.54
C LYS A 69 15.25 -5.40 -14.51
N SER A 70 15.91 -5.42 -15.67
CA SER A 70 15.74 -4.41 -16.71
C SER A 70 14.33 -4.46 -17.31
N MET A 71 13.77 -5.64 -17.56
CA MET A 71 12.40 -5.77 -18.07
C MET A 71 11.36 -5.25 -17.07
N ARG A 72 11.56 -5.49 -15.76
CA ARG A 72 10.73 -4.87 -14.72
C ARG A 72 10.85 -3.35 -14.73
N ALA A 73 12.06 -2.80 -14.86
CA ALA A 73 12.26 -1.35 -14.91
C ALA A 73 11.53 -0.72 -16.11
N ILE A 74 11.65 -1.32 -17.30
CA ILE A 74 10.94 -0.88 -18.52
C ILE A 74 9.41 -0.97 -18.33
N LEU A 75 8.91 -2.02 -17.67
CA LEU A 75 7.49 -2.12 -17.37
C LEU A 75 7.02 -1.00 -16.44
N VAL A 76 7.77 -0.71 -15.37
CA VAL A 76 7.41 0.31 -14.38
C VAL A 76 7.46 1.70 -15.00
N ASP A 77 8.46 1.97 -15.85
CA ASP A 77 8.56 3.20 -16.63
C ASP A 77 7.32 3.41 -17.52
N TRP A 78 6.93 2.38 -18.27
CA TRP A 78 5.67 2.40 -19.02
C TRP A 78 4.44 2.60 -18.12
N MET A 79 4.41 2.02 -16.92
CA MET A 79 3.31 2.24 -15.97
C MET A 79 3.24 3.68 -15.46
N VAL A 80 4.37 4.40 -15.36
CA VAL A 80 4.41 5.83 -15.04
C VAL A 80 3.76 6.63 -16.17
N GLU A 81 4.12 6.35 -17.43
CA GLU A 81 3.49 7.01 -18.59
C GLU A 81 1.96 6.81 -18.60
N VAL A 82 1.50 5.60 -18.26
CA VAL A 82 0.06 5.30 -18.13
C VAL A 82 -0.56 6.10 -16.98
N GLN A 83 0.07 6.14 -15.81
CA GLN A 83 -0.44 6.93 -14.67
C GLN A 83 -0.57 8.41 -15.01
N GLU A 84 0.41 8.98 -15.71
CA GLU A 84 0.40 10.39 -16.14
C GLU A 84 -0.67 10.64 -17.21
N SER A 85 -0.78 9.74 -18.20
CA SER A 85 -1.75 9.88 -19.31
C SER A 85 -3.20 9.86 -18.84
N PHE A 86 -3.48 9.13 -17.74
CA PHE A 86 -4.81 9.04 -17.14
C PHE A 86 -4.98 9.90 -15.88
N GLU A 87 -3.98 10.74 -15.56
CA GLU A 87 -3.98 11.63 -14.39
C GLU A 87 -4.31 10.90 -13.07
N LEU A 88 -3.84 9.65 -12.92
CA LEU A 88 -4.09 8.87 -11.70
C LEU A 88 -3.18 9.34 -10.56
N ASN A 89 -3.59 9.12 -9.31
CA ASN A 89 -2.75 9.44 -8.15
C ASN A 89 -1.47 8.59 -8.14
N HIS A 90 -0.40 9.13 -7.54
CA HIS A 90 0.83 8.35 -7.31
C HIS A 90 0.57 7.10 -6.43
N GLU A 91 -0.39 7.17 -5.50
CA GLU A 91 -0.82 6.03 -4.68
C GLU A 91 -1.34 4.87 -5.53
N THR A 92 -2.12 5.17 -6.59
CA THR A 92 -2.56 4.17 -7.58
C THR A 92 -1.37 3.47 -8.24
N LEU A 93 -0.34 4.23 -8.65
CA LEU A 93 0.86 3.66 -9.25
C LEU A 93 1.62 2.75 -8.27
N TYR A 94 1.82 3.21 -7.03
CA TYR A 94 2.53 2.44 -6.01
C TYR A 94 1.80 1.13 -5.68
N LEU A 95 0.46 1.18 -5.60
CA LEU A 95 -0.36 -0.01 -5.44
C LEU A 95 -0.24 -0.95 -6.66
N ALA A 96 -0.30 -0.41 -7.88
CA ALA A 96 -0.16 -1.20 -9.11
C ALA A 96 1.21 -1.91 -9.18
N VAL A 97 2.31 -1.22 -8.88
CA VAL A 97 3.65 -1.82 -8.84
C VAL A 97 3.75 -2.91 -7.78
N LYS A 98 3.18 -2.67 -6.59
CA LYS A 98 3.09 -3.69 -5.53
C LYS A 98 2.31 -4.93 -5.98
N LEU A 99 1.19 -4.76 -6.69
CA LEU A 99 0.42 -5.88 -7.24
C LEU A 99 1.22 -6.68 -8.26
N VAL A 100 1.96 -6.02 -9.16
CA VAL A 100 2.86 -6.68 -10.12
C VAL A 100 3.89 -7.53 -9.38
N ASP A 101 4.61 -6.94 -8.41
CA ASP A 101 5.66 -7.64 -7.67
C ASP A 101 5.13 -8.82 -6.86
N MET A 102 3.97 -8.65 -6.21
CA MET A 102 3.32 -9.74 -5.46
C MET A 102 2.87 -10.88 -6.38
N TYR A 103 2.40 -10.57 -7.58
CA TYR A 103 2.03 -11.59 -8.56
C TYR A 103 3.25 -12.34 -9.09
N LEU A 104 4.32 -11.62 -9.45
CA LEU A 104 5.57 -12.20 -9.93
C LEU A 104 6.35 -12.95 -8.85
N MET A 105 6.10 -12.67 -7.56
CA MET A 105 6.67 -13.44 -6.47
C MET A 105 6.18 -14.89 -6.44
N ASN A 106 4.92 -15.10 -6.84
CA ASN A 106 4.23 -16.39 -6.73
C ASN A 106 4.03 -17.11 -8.07
N ASN A 107 4.21 -16.43 -9.21
CA ASN A 107 3.90 -16.97 -10.53
C ASN A 107 5.04 -16.76 -11.53
N PHE A 108 5.32 -17.78 -12.34
CA PHE A 108 6.20 -17.64 -13.50
C PHE A 108 5.43 -17.03 -14.67
N VAL A 109 5.96 -15.95 -15.23
CA VAL A 109 5.30 -15.19 -16.30
C VAL A 109 6.22 -15.10 -17.50
N ALA A 110 5.73 -15.52 -18.66
CA ALA A 110 6.42 -15.36 -19.92
C ALA A 110 6.56 -13.87 -20.28
N LYS A 111 7.65 -13.50 -20.95
CA LYS A 111 7.91 -12.11 -21.36
C LYS A 111 6.71 -11.45 -22.08
N SER A 112 6.04 -12.20 -22.95
CA SER A 112 4.88 -11.73 -23.73
C SER A 112 3.66 -11.35 -22.89
N LYS A 113 3.56 -11.86 -21.66
CA LYS A 113 2.43 -11.58 -20.74
C LYS A 113 2.75 -10.49 -19.72
N LEU A 114 3.96 -9.95 -19.71
CA LEU A 114 4.38 -8.99 -18.69
C LEU A 114 3.56 -7.70 -18.72
N GLN A 115 3.35 -7.13 -19.91
CA GLN A 115 2.52 -5.92 -20.06
C GLN A 115 1.06 -6.18 -19.69
N LEU A 116 0.53 -7.39 -19.95
CA LEU A 116 -0.82 -7.76 -19.52
C LEU A 116 -0.94 -7.76 -17.99
N VAL A 117 0.06 -8.29 -17.27
CA VAL A 117 0.11 -8.23 -15.80
C VAL A 117 0.17 -6.78 -15.32
N GLY A 118 1.02 -5.95 -15.94
CA GLY A 118 1.11 -4.52 -15.63
C GLY A 118 -0.21 -3.78 -15.83
N ALA A 119 -0.81 -3.88 -17.02
CA ALA A 119 -2.08 -3.25 -17.36
C ALA A 119 -3.21 -3.69 -16.42
N THR A 120 -3.29 -5.00 -16.12
CA THR A 120 -4.28 -5.53 -15.18
C THR A 120 -4.07 -4.99 -13.76
N SER A 121 -2.82 -4.85 -13.33
CA SER A 121 -2.48 -4.30 -12.01
C SER A 121 -2.85 -2.83 -11.89
N VAL A 122 -2.57 -2.02 -12.92
CA VAL A 122 -3.02 -0.61 -12.98
C VAL A 122 -4.55 -0.54 -12.95
N PHE A 123 -5.24 -1.37 -13.72
CA PHE A 123 -6.71 -1.40 -13.74
C PHE A 123 -7.32 -1.77 -12.36
N ILE A 124 -6.73 -2.74 -11.65
CA ILE A 124 -7.17 -3.08 -10.29
C ILE A 124 -6.90 -1.93 -9.32
N ALA A 125 -5.70 -1.35 -9.37
CA ALA A 125 -5.32 -0.25 -8.48
C ALA A 125 -6.20 0.99 -8.70
N ALA A 126 -6.46 1.35 -9.96
CA ALA A 126 -7.32 2.48 -10.31
C ALA A 126 -8.73 2.32 -9.74
N LYS A 127 -9.33 1.12 -9.78
CA LYS A 127 -10.65 0.87 -9.16
C LYS A 127 -10.64 0.95 -7.63
N PHE A 128 -9.50 0.74 -6.99
CA PHE A 128 -9.40 0.80 -5.54
C PHE A 128 -9.23 2.23 -5.04
N ASP A 129 -8.40 3.00 -5.74
CA ASP A 129 -7.99 4.34 -5.31
C ASP A 129 -8.90 5.44 -5.87
N VAL A 130 -9.31 5.33 -7.14
CA VAL A 130 -10.26 6.25 -7.77
C VAL A 130 -11.65 5.93 -7.25
N ARG A 131 -11.98 6.50 -6.10
CA ARG A 131 -13.34 6.53 -5.55
C ARG A 131 -14.09 7.66 -6.25
N THR A 132 -15.05 7.30 -7.09
CA THR A 132 -16.10 8.21 -7.58
C THR A 132 -17.02 8.61 -6.43
#